data_AF-A0A7Y5WUJ0-F1
#
_entry.id   AF-A0A7Y5WUJ0-F1
#
_cell.length_a   1.000
_cell.length_b   1.000
_cell.length_c   1.000
_cell.angle_alpha   90.00
_cell.angle_beta   90.00
_cell.angle_gamma   90.00
#
_symmetry.space_group_name_H-M   'P 1'
#
loop_
_entity.id
_entity.type
_entity.pdbx_description
1 polymer ?
#
loop_
_entity_poly.entity_id
_entity_poly.type
_entity_poly.pdbx_seq_one_letter_code
_entity_poly.pdbx_strand_id
1 'polypeptide(L)'
;DAAAAARRADVEAARARARLGSEADLERAAIRGLIPLARVEDVYAAHYDAETVGVLVALLEDDRARYVAQQEARDQAAQRGTSRGINVGTIERAVLDGVLTVSQYRDRLVALHFADGDVALLVADLQARLDARTAAQQQRRAADAAAAKRSIDLGRYETLVRRGHRTLTDYDGLLASLGFDDASRAAMIELLEIRIADDTTAREERAAAAARLRAKGISLEQARRAVLLGIRDEAWFERFLFDQGFTTDAQAVLIGELRDDVAEADAARQRRATEPAPTDARALPLATVHKAARLGLISVADYRARLERAGYSAEDIDLDVDLLLLEIADVQAARQAADQAETAARARGLSLEQLARAVKSGNATLDAYRARAAELGYTPEASQALVAVLEDELTTLTAARARRAALDQAAGGTDLTLGQIEDGVKAGLLTVDDYRAELEARGYDADEAALLTALLVNDLEAIAANASARPGS
;
A
#
# COMPACT_ATOMS: atom_id res chain seq x y z
N ASP A 1 -42.45 32.94 -19.93
CA ASP A 1 -41.28 32.12 -20.30
C ASP A 1 -39.96 32.87 -20.33
N ALA A 2 -39.82 34.01 -21.03
CA ALA A 2 -38.56 34.77 -21.09
C ALA A 2 -37.96 35.15 -19.73
N ALA A 3 -38.76 35.67 -18.79
CA ALA A 3 -38.29 36.01 -17.43
C ALA A 3 -37.90 34.78 -16.58
N ALA A 4 -38.46 33.60 -16.87
CA ALA A 4 -38.06 32.36 -16.20
C ALA A 4 -36.75 31.80 -16.78
N ALA A 5 -36.57 31.91 -18.11
CA ALA A 5 -35.31 31.57 -18.77
C ALA A 5 -34.16 32.48 -18.32
N ALA A 6 -34.39 33.80 -18.23
CA ALA A 6 -33.42 34.76 -17.70
C ALA A 6 -33.00 34.43 -16.27
N ARG A 7 -33.96 34.19 -15.37
CA ARG A 7 -33.65 33.78 -13.97
C ARG A 7 -32.90 32.46 -13.88
N ARG A 8 -33.18 31.49 -14.76
CA ARG A 8 -32.41 30.23 -14.82
C ARG A 8 -30.98 30.50 -15.26
N ALA A 9 -30.78 31.30 -16.31
CA ALA A 9 -29.45 31.70 -16.77
C ALA A 9 -28.67 32.45 -15.68
N ASP A 10 -29.31 33.36 -14.94
CA ASP A 10 -28.68 34.10 -13.83
C ASP A 10 -28.26 33.16 -12.69
N VAL A 11 -29.12 32.20 -12.33
CA VAL A 11 -28.81 31.18 -11.30
C VAL A 11 -27.71 30.24 -11.77
N GLU A 12 -27.70 29.83 -13.03
CA GLU A 12 -26.63 29.01 -13.60
C GLU A 12 -25.29 29.76 -13.67
N ALA A 13 -25.30 31.05 -14.04
CA ALA A 13 -24.13 31.91 -14.01
C ALA A 13 -23.62 32.14 -12.57
N ALA A 14 -24.52 32.36 -11.61
CA ALA A 14 -24.16 32.46 -10.19
C ALA A 14 -23.56 31.16 -9.65
N ARG A 15 -24.13 30.00 -10.01
CA ARG A 15 -23.58 28.68 -9.67
C ARG A 15 -22.23 28.43 -10.34
N ALA A 16 -22.07 28.82 -11.59
CA ALA A 16 -20.80 28.71 -12.31
C ALA A 16 -19.71 29.54 -11.61
N ARG A 17 -20.03 30.76 -11.16
CA ARG A 17 -19.13 31.61 -10.36
C ARG A 17 -18.81 31.01 -9.00
N ALA A 18 -19.81 30.49 -8.28
CA ALA A 18 -19.58 29.85 -6.99
C ALA A 18 -18.66 28.60 -7.08
N ARG A 19 -18.60 27.93 -8.24
CA ARG A 19 -17.65 26.84 -8.51
C ARG A 19 -16.22 27.31 -8.76
N LEU A 20 -15.95 28.60 -8.84
CA LEU A 20 -14.60 29.13 -9.03
C LEU A 20 -13.85 29.23 -7.70
N GLY A 21 -14.57 29.40 -6.60
CA GLY A 21 -14.01 29.52 -5.25
C GLY A 21 -14.20 30.94 -4.72
N SER A 22 -13.62 31.22 -3.55
CA SER A 22 -13.60 32.60 -3.05
C SER A 22 -12.59 33.44 -3.84
N GLU A 23 -12.85 34.74 -4.02
CA GLU A 23 -11.91 35.66 -4.68
C GLU A 23 -10.52 35.58 -4.03
N ALA A 24 -10.46 35.59 -2.70
CA ALA A 24 -9.20 35.48 -1.95
C ALA A 24 -8.44 34.16 -2.18
N ASP A 25 -9.13 33.03 -2.38
CA ASP A 25 -8.49 31.75 -2.69
C ASP A 25 -7.94 31.73 -4.12
N LEU A 26 -8.70 32.29 -5.08
CA LEU A 26 -8.30 32.44 -6.48
C LEU A 26 -7.08 33.36 -6.63
N GLU A 27 -7.10 34.51 -5.95
CA GLU A 27 -5.97 35.44 -5.90
C GLU A 27 -4.71 34.75 -5.38
N ARG A 28 -4.81 34.05 -4.23
CA ARG A 28 -3.69 33.29 -3.68
C ARG A 28 -3.16 32.23 -4.64
N ALA A 29 -4.06 31.47 -5.28
CA ALA A 29 -3.68 30.45 -6.25
C ALA A 29 -2.98 31.08 -7.48
N ALA A 30 -3.45 32.24 -7.94
CA ALA A 30 -2.86 32.94 -9.08
C ALA A 30 -1.49 33.58 -8.75
N ILE A 31 -1.34 34.17 -7.55
CA ILE A 31 -0.06 34.70 -7.05
C ILE A 31 0.99 33.58 -6.99
N ARG A 32 0.59 32.37 -6.59
CA ARG A 32 1.46 31.19 -6.58
C ARG A 32 1.71 30.58 -7.96
N GLY A 33 0.99 31.02 -8.98
CA GLY A 33 1.07 30.47 -10.34
C GLY A 33 0.36 29.13 -10.52
N LEU A 34 -0.49 28.71 -9.58
CA LEU A 34 -1.26 27.47 -9.65
C LEU A 34 -2.41 27.57 -10.65
N ILE A 35 -2.95 28.78 -10.86
CA ILE A 35 -3.92 29.08 -11.90
C ILE A 35 -3.48 30.30 -12.72
N PRO A 36 -3.91 30.43 -13.99
CA PRO A 36 -3.63 31.63 -14.79
C PRO A 36 -4.30 32.88 -14.21
N LEU A 37 -3.65 34.05 -14.29
CA LEU A 37 -4.23 35.34 -13.87
C LEU A 37 -5.52 35.69 -14.65
N ALA A 38 -5.60 35.31 -15.92
CA ALA A 38 -6.81 35.46 -16.74
C ALA A 38 -8.04 34.79 -16.11
N ARG A 39 -7.84 33.73 -15.32
CA ARG A 39 -8.93 33.05 -14.60
C ARG A 39 -9.52 33.94 -13.50
N VAL A 40 -8.68 34.74 -12.82
CA VAL A 40 -9.13 35.69 -11.79
C VAL A 40 -9.75 36.92 -12.44
N GLU A 41 -9.18 37.38 -13.56
CA GLU A 41 -9.76 38.45 -14.38
C GLU A 41 -11.20 38.15 -14.80
N ASP A 42 -11.48 36.92 -15.26
CA ASP A 42 -12.84 36.48 -15.59
C ASP A 42 -13.82 36.62 -14.41
N VAL A 43 -13.34 36.36 -13.18
CA VAL A 43 -14.16 36.50 -11.96
C VAL A 43 -14.40 37.97 -11.65
N TYR A 44 -13.36 38.79 -11.67
CA TYR A 44 -13.49 40.22 -11.43
C TYR A 44 -14.38 40.90 -12.46
N ALA A 45 -14.29 40.55 -13.74
CA ALA A 45 -15.11 41.11 -14.81
C ALA A 45 -16.62 40.82 -14.61
N ALA A 46 -16.96 39.84 -13.78
CA ALA A 46 -18.34 39.55 -13.43
C ALA A 46 -18.90 40.42 -12.29
N HIS A 47 -18.04 41.15 -11.57
CA HIS A 47 -18.37 41.91 -10.36
C HIS A 47 -18.01 43.39 -10.45
N TYR A 48 -17.01 43.73 -11.24
CA TYR A 48 -16.42 45.06 -11.33
C TYR A 48 -16.40 45.56 -12.78
N ASP A 49 -16.34 46.87 -12.95
CA ASP A 49 -16.14 47.48 -14.27
C ASP A 49 -14.71 47.25 -14.78
N ALA A 50 -14.50 47.39 -16.09
CA ALA A 50 -13.23 47.07 -16.74
C ALA A 50 -12.03 47.87 -16.21
N GLU A 51 -12.23 49.11 -15.74
CA GLU A 51 -11.15 49.91 -15.17
C GLU A 51 -10.72 49.33 -13.81
N THR A 52 -11.69 49.05 -12.94
CA THR A 52 -11.46 48.40 -11.65
C THR A 52 -10.79 47.02 -11.82
N VAL A 53 -11.25 46.21 -12.78
CA VAL A 53 -10.63 44.90 -13.10
C VAL A 53 -9.16 45.08 -13.48
N GLY A 54 -8.84 46.04 -14.35
CA GLY A 54 -7.47 46.31 -14.77
C GLY A 54 -6.56 46.69 -13.60
N VAL A 55 -7.06 47.48 -12.64
CA VAL A 55 -6.31 47.84 -11.43
C VAL A 55 -6.08 46.62 -10.53
N LEU A 56 -7.11 45.81 -10.28
CA LEU A 56 -6.99 44.61 -9.44
C LEU A 56 -6.04 43.57 -10.04
N VAL A 57 -6.11 43.33 -11.36
CA VAL A 57 -5.18 42.41 -12.05
C VAL A 57 -3.75 42.92 -11.98
N ALA A 58 -3.51 44.22 -12.18
CA ALA A 58 -2.17 44.81 -12.05
C ALA A 58 -1.60 44.68 -10.62
N LEU A 59 -2.45 44.79 -9.58
CA LEU A 59 -2.05 44.52 -8.20
C LEU A 59 -1.65 43.05 -8.01
N LEU A 60 -2.41 42.11 -8.58
CA LEU A 60 -2.06 40.68 -8.51
C LEU A 60 -0.77 40.35 -9.26
N GLU A 61 -0.49 41.04 -10.36
CA GLU A 61 0.79 40.91 -11.08
C GLU A 61 1.96 41.39 -10.22
N ASP A 62 1.83 42.50 -9.51
CA ASP A 62 2.83 42.97 -8.53
C ASP A 62 2.99 41.98 -7.38
N ASP A 63 1.89 41.50 -6.79
CA ASP A 63 1.91 40.50 -5.72
C ASP A 63 2.63 39.21 -6.17
N ARG A 64 2.36 38.75 -7.39
CA ARG A 64 3.03 37.61 -8.01
C ARG A 64 4.52 37.88 -8.20
N ALA A 65 4.90 39.06 -8.70
CA ALA A 65 6.30 39.44 -8.86
C ALA A 65 7.03 39.48 -7.51
N ARG A 66 6.40 40.02 -6.47
CA ARG A 66 6.92 40.01 -5.09
C ARG A 66 7.06 38.60 -4.54
N TYR A 67 6.09 37.72 -4.79
CA TYR A 67 6.15 36.33 -4.38
C TYR A 67 7.31 35.58 -5.06
N VAL A 68 7.53 35.78 -6.36
CA VAL A 68 8.67 35.20 -7.09
C VAL A 68 9.99 35.72 -6.53
N ALA A 69 10.11 37.04 -6.32
CA ALA A 69 11.32 37.64 -5.72
C ALA A 69 11.59 37.10 -4.30
N GLN A 70 10.54 36.84 -3.51
CA GLN A 70 10.66 36.21 -2.20
C GLN A 70 11.20 34.78 -2.30
N GLN A 71 10.73 33.99 -3.27
CA GLN A 71 11.27 32.65 -3.51
C GLN A 71 12.76 32.69 -3.89
N GLU A 72 13.14 33.58 -4.82
CA GLU A 72 14.55 33.74 -5.21
C GLU A 72 15.44 34.16 -4.03
N ALA A 73 14.97 35.12 -3.22
CA ALA A 73 15.70 35.57 -2.02
C ALA A 73 15.87 34.43 -1.01
N ARG A 74 14.85 33.58 -0.85
CA ARG A 74 14.93 32.39 -0.03
C ARG A 74 15.93 31.38 -0.59
N ASP A 75 15.88 31.07 -1.88
CA ASP A 75 16.79 30.09 -2.48
C ASP A 75 18.25 30.55 -2.32
N GLN A 76 18.50 31.84 -2.47
CA GLN A 76 19.80 32.43 -2.17
C GLN A 76 20.19 32.28 -0.69
N ALA A 77 19.26 32.51 0.25
CA ALA A 77 19.50 32.30 1.67
C ALA A 77 19.81 30.82 2.00
N ALA A 78 19.08 29.89 1.38
CA ALA A 78 19.32 28.45 1.52
C ALA A 78 20.70 28.05 0.96
N GLN A 79 21.09 28.54 -0.23
CA GLN A 79 22.40 28.30 -0.82
C GLN A 79 23.55 28.82 0.04
N ARG A 80 23.37 30.01 0.65
CA ARG A 80 24.32 30.53 1.65
C ARG A 80 24.47 29.58 2.84
N GLY A 81 23.38 28.97 3.31
CA GLY A 81 23.39 27.92 4.32
C GLY A 81 24.20 26.68 3.90
N THR A 82 23.94 26.16 2.70
CA THR A 82 24.64 24.97 2.18
C THR A 82 26.15 25.17 2.12
N SER A 83 26.62 26.36 1.73
CA SER A 83 28.05 26.69 1.70
C SER A 83 28.74 26.60 3.07
N ARG A 84 27.97 26.68 4.16
CA ARG A 84 28.43 26.56 5.56
C ARG A 84 28.24 25.15 6.13
N GLY A 85 27.84 24.18 5.30
CA GLY A 85 27.51 22.82 5.73
C GLY A 85 26.16 22.71 6.45
N ILE A 86 25.29 23.71 6.29
CA ILE A 86 24.02 23.81 6.99
C ILE A 86 22.90 23.48 6.01
N ASN A 87 22.17 22.38 6.26
CA ASN A 87 21.01 22.03 5.45
C ASN A 87 19.75 22.69 6.03
N VAL A 88 19.44 23.91 5.58
CA VAL A 88 18.22 24.64 5.96
C VAL A 88 16.97 23.84 5.61
N GLY A 89 17.00 23.13 4.48
CA GLY A 89 15.89 22.26 4.03
C GLY A 89 15.55 21.17 5.04
N THR A 90 16.56 20.55 5.67
CA THR A 90 16.36 19.56 6.74
C THR A 90 15.59 20.15 7.93
N ILE A 91 15.99 21.35 8.38
CA ILE A 91 15.36 21.99 9.55
C ILE A 91 13.94 22.44 9.21
N GLU A 92 13.71 22.92 7.98
CA GLU A 92 12.38 23.29 7.47
C GLU A 92 11.46 22.07 7.40
N ARG A 93 11.93 20.96 6.82
CA ARG A 93 11.19 19.70 6.74
C ARG A 93 10.81 19.19 8.13
N ALA A 94 11.73 19.25 9.09
CA ALA A 94 11.45 18.88 10.47
C ALA A 94 10.31 19.72 11.12
N VAL A 95 10.13 20.98 10.72
CA VAL A 95 8.96 21.77 11.15
C VAL A 95 7.69 21.33 10.43
N LEU A 96 7.77 21.12 9.11
CA LEU A 96 6.63 20.67 8.31
C LEU A 96 6.11 19.30 8.77
N ASP A 97 6.98 18.46 9.32
CA ASP A 97 6.64 17.14 9.88
C ASP A 97 6.26 17.20 11.37
N GLY A 98 6.27 18.39 11.97
CA GLY A 98 5.89 18.60 13.38
C GLY A 98 6.92 18.16 14.41
N VAL A 99 8.14 17.81 14.00
CA VAL A 99 9.27 17.48 14.89
C VAL A 99 9.82 18.73 15.58
N LEU A 100 9.79 19.87 14.88
CA LEU A 100 10.19 21.18 15.38
C LEU A 100 9.05 22.18 15.33
N THR A 101 9.06 23.13 16.26
CA THR A 101 8.20 24.32 16.17
C THR A 101 8.85 25.41 15.33
N VAL A 102 8.05 26.34 14.81
CA VAL A 102 8.55 27.53 14.09
C VAL A 102 9.50 28.37 14.95
N SER A 103 9.28 28.43 16.27
CA SER A 103 10.20 29.10 17.20
C SER A 103 11.54 28.37 17.27
N GLN A 104 11.53 27.03 17.39
CA GLN A 104 12.77 26.23 17.41
C GLN A 104 13.53 26.33 16.08
N TYR A 105 12.82 26.44 14.95
CA TYR A 105 13.42 26.71 13.66
C TYR A 105 14.13 28.06 13.63
N ARG A 106 13.47 29.13 14.10
CA ARG A 106 14.10 30.45 14.26
C ARG A 106 15.35 30.37 15.12
N ASP A 107 15.26 29.77 16.31
CA ASP A 107 16.39 29.67 17.25
C ASP A 107 17.57 28.92 16.63
N ARG A 108 17.29 27.86 15.87
CA ARG A 108 18.31 27.12 15.12
C ARG A 108 18.96 27.98 14.04
N LEU A 109 18.18 28.72 13.23
CA LEU A 109 18.75 29.61 12.21
C LEU A 109 19.65 30.69 12.84
N VAL A 110 19.26 31.24 13.98
CA VAL A 110 20.09 32.22 14.73
C VAL A 110 21.38 31.58 15.25
N ALA A 111 21.28 30.38 15.86
CA ALA A 111 22.45 29.63 16.31
C ALA A 111 23.41 29.26 15.18
N LEU A 112 22.88 29.17 13.96
CA LEU A 112 23.59 28.91 12.70
C LEU A 112 24.12 30.19 12.02
N HIS A 113 24.04 31.33 12.71
CA HIS A 113 24.55 32.64 12.28
C HIS A 113 23.95 33.15 10.94
N PHE A 114 22.66 32.90 10.71
CA PHE A 114 21.91 33.59 9.66
C PHE A 114 21.68 35.06 10.06
N ALA A 115 21.63 35.95 9.07
CA ALA A 115 21.31 37.36 9.30
C ALA A 115 19.85 37.51 9.72
N ASP A 116 19.53 38.43 10.63
CA ASP A 116 18.17 38.60 11.17
C ASP A 116 17.10 38.80 10.08
N GLY A 117 17.43 39.52 9.01
CA GLY A 117 16.56 39.69 7.85
C GLY A 117 16.27 38.38 7.11
N ASP A 118 17.28 37.54 6.90
CA ASP A 118 17.12 36.21 6.30
C ASP A 118 16.30 35.30 7.22
N VAL A 119 16.55 35.35 8.54
CA VAL A 119 15.78 34.58 9.53
C VAL A 119 14.31 34.98 9.49
N ALA A 120 14.01 36.28 9.50
CA ALA A 120 12.64 36.77 9.44
C ALA A 120 11.93 36.33 8.14
N LEU A 121 12.63 36.42 7.00
CA LEU A 121 12.11 36.00 5.70
C LEU A 121 11.80 34.49 5.65
N LEU A 122 12.76 33.65 6.06
CA LEU A 122 12.61 32.19 6.06
C LEU A 122 11.50 31.73 7.02
N VAL A 123 11.40 32.35 8.20
CA VAL A 123 10.34 32.05 9.18
C VAL A 123 8.96 32.44 8.64
N ALA A 124 8.84 33.61 8.00
CA ALA A 124 7.58 34.06 7.43
C ALA A 124 7.12 33.17 6.26
N ASP A 125 8.04 32.77 5.38
CA ASP A 125 7.75 31.82 4.29
C ASP A 125 7.31 30.46 4.83
N LEU A 126 8.03 29.91 5.81
CA LEU A 126 7.68 28.63 6.44
C LEU A 126 6.30 28.68 7.11
N GLN A 127 5.96 29.78 7.80
CA GLN A 127 4.63 29.95 8.39
C GLN A 127 3.55 29.97 7.31
N ALA A 128 3.75 30.72 6.22
CA ALA A 128 2.79 30.77 5.11
C ALA A 128 2.58 29.39 4.47
N ARG A 129 3.64 28.57 4.37
CA ARG A 129 3.58 27.18 3.90
C ARG A 129 2.83 26.26 4.84
N LEU A 130 3.04 26.38 6.15
CA LEU A 130 2.28 25.64 7.16
C LEU A 130 0.79 25.98 7.09
N ASP A 131 0.45 27.25 6.98
CA ASP A 131 -0.94 27.72 6.87
C ASP A 131 -1.59 27.18 5.59
N ALA A 132 -0.86 27.23 4.46
CA ALA A 132 -1.30 26.66 3.19
C ALA A 132 -1.53 25.14 3.27
N ARG A 133 -0.59 24.39 3.82
CA ARG A 133 -0.71 22.94 4.04
C ARG A 133 -1.90 22.62 4.94
N THR A 134 -2.10 23.39 6.00
CA THR A 134 -3.25 23.23 6.90
C THR A 134 -4.57 23.45 6.17
N ALA A 135 -4.67 24.50 5.36
CA ALA A 135 -5.85 24.77 4.55
C ALA A 135 -6.10 23.68 3.51
N ALA A 136 -5.07 23.24 2.77
CA ALA A 136 -5.17 22.16 1.81
C ALA A 136 -5.60 20.83 2.46
N GLN A 137 -5.11 20.53 3.66
CA GLN A 137 -5.54 19.37 4.44
C GLN A 137 -7.00 19.47 4.88
N GLN A 138 -7.48 20.66 5.26
CA GLN A 138 -8.90 20.87 5.56
C GLN A 138 -9.77 20.65 4.32
N GLN A 139 -9.37 21.17 3.16
CA GLN A 139 -10.06 20.93 1.89
C GLN A 139 -10.06 19.45 1.52
N ARG A 140 -8.92 18.77 1.68
CA ARG A 140 -8.81 17.32 1.48
C ARG A 140 -9.77 16.54 2.37
N ARG A 141 -9.88 16.87 3.66
CA ARG A 141 -10.85 16.21 4.57
C ARG A 141 -12.29 16.45 4.13
N ALA A 142 -12.61 17.64 3.63
CA ALA A 142 -13.93 17.91 3.05
C ALA A 142 -14.16 17.08 1.78
N ALA A 143 -13.12 16.91 0.94
CA ALA A 143 -13.15 16.08 -0.25
C ALA A 143 -13.31 14.60 0.07
N ASP A 144 -12.59 14.09 1.07
CA ASP A 144 -12.78 12.73 1.60
C ASP A 144 -14.25 12.52 2.01
N ALA A 145 -14.83 13.46 2.76
CA ALA A 145 -16.23 13.36 3.19
C ALA A 145 -17.24 13.45 2.03
N ALA A 146 -16.94 14.21 0.98
CA ALA A 146 -17.76 14.30 -0.23
C ALA A 146 -17.64 13.04 -1.10
N ALA A 147 -16.43 12.52 -1.27
CA ALA A 147 -16.12 11.28 -1.98
C ALA A 147 -16.83 10.08 -1.33
N ALA A 148 -16.78 10.00 0.01
CA ALA A 148 -17.46 8.95 0.77
C ALA A 148 -18.97 8.87 0.51
N LYS A 149 -19.65 10.01 0.30
CA LYS A 149 -21.09 10.04 -0.06
C LYS A 149 -21.39 9.41 -1.42
N ARG A 150 -20.38 9.29 -2.28
CA ARG A 150 -20.46 8.67 -3.61
C ARG A 150 -19.75 7.33 -3.65
N SER A 151 -19.40 6.77 -2.49
CA SER A 151 -18.64 5.52 -2.37
C SER A 151 -17.29 5.55 -3.10
N ILE A 152 -16.67 6.73 -3.15
CA ILE A 152 -15.32 6.93 -3.68
C ILE A 152 -14.35 7.05 -2.50
N ASP A 153 -13.28 6.26 -2.52
CA ASP A 153 -12.15 6.41 -1.60
C ASP A 153 -11.12 7.36 -2.23
N LEU A 154 -11.08 8.61 -1.73
CA LEU A 154 -10.20 9.64 -2.28
C LEU A 154 -8.73 9.39 -1.93
N GLY A 155 -8.42 8.98 -0.71
CA GLY A 155 -7.04 8.67 -0.30
C GLY A 155 -6.42 7.57 -1.15
N ARG A 156 -7.25 6.61 -1.54
CA ARG A 156 -6.88 5.53 -2.46
C ARG A 156 -6.62 6.00 -3.88
N TYR A 157 -7.46 6.90 -4.38
CA TYR A 157 -7.24 7.53 -5.68
C TYR A 157 -5.92 8.33 -5.70
N GLU A 158 -5.61 9.05 -4.61
CA GLU A 158 -4.32 9.74 -4.45
C GLU A 158 -3.14 8.75 -4.52
N THR A 159 -3.24 7.58 -3.87
CA THR A 159 -2.20 6.52 -3.95
C THR A 159 -1.97 6.06 -5.38
N LEU A 160 -3.03 5.88 -6.18
CA LEU A 160 -2.89 5.50 -7.59
C LEU A 160 -2.18 6.56 -8.43
N VAL A 161 -2.44 7.85 -8.14
CA VAL A 161 -1.73 8.95 -8.79
C VAL A 161 -0.26 8.95 -8.36
N ARG A 162 0.04 8.78 -7.06
CA ARG A 162 1.41 8.69 -6.54
C ARG A 162 2.22 7.56 -7.16
N ARG A 163 1.58 6.41 -7.39
CA ARG A 163 2.17 5.24 -8.06
C ARG A 163 2.22 5.36 -9.58
N GLY A 164 1.64 6.41 -10.17
CA GLY A 164 1.65 6.67 -11.61
C GLY A 164 0.62 5.86 -12.43
N HIS A 165 -0.33 5.19 -11.77
CA HIS A 165 -1.43 4.48 -12.44
C HIS A 165 -2.56 5.41 -12.89
N ARG A 166 -2.65 6.60 -12.28
CA ARG A 166 -3.55 7.69 -12.66
C ARG A 166 -2.74 8.98 -12.82
N THR A 167 -3.28 9.92 -13.58
CA THR A 167 -2.64 11.22 -13.77
C THR A 167 -3.19 12.27 -12.80
N LEU A 168 -2.44 13.35 -12.57
CA LEU A 168 -2.96 14.52 -11.83
C LEU A 168 -4.17 15.14 -12.52
N THR A 169 -4.27 15.04 -13.85
CA THR A 169 -5.46 15.45 -14.61
C THR A 169 -6.68 14.61 -14.28
N ASP A 170 -6.51 13.28 -14.13
CA ASP A 170 -7.63 12.42 -13.71
C ASP A 170 -8.08 12.77 -12.27
N TYR A 171 -7.13 13.10 -11.40
CA TYR A 171 -7.42 13.55 -10.03
C TYR A 171 -8.16 14.89 -9.99
N ASP A 172 -7.73 15.88 -10.76
CA ASP A 172 -8.45 17.16 -10.90
C ASP A 172 -9.89 16.93 -11.42
N GLY A 173 -10.05 16.07 -12.43
CA GLY A 173 -11.36 15.68 -12.95
C GLY A 173 -12.25 15.02 -11.90
N LEU A 174 -11.68 14.15 -11.05
CA LEU A 174 -12.39 13.56 -9.92
C LEU A 174 -12.86 14.64 -8.94
N LEU A 175 -11.95 15.52 -8.49
CA LEU A 175 -12.28 16.59 -7.55
C LEU A 175 -13.34 17.55 -8.10
N ALA A 176 -13.28 17.88 -9.39
CA ALA A 176 -14.29 18.67 -10.08
C ALA A 176 -15.65 17.95 -10.07
N SER A 177 -15.66 16.63 -10.31
CA SER A 177 -16.89 15.83 -10.23
C SER A 177 -17.49 15.78 -8.81
N LEU A 178 -16.65 15.91 -7.78
CA LEU A 178 -17.07 15.99 -6.38
C LEU A 178 -17.59 17.39 -5.98
N GLY A 179 -17.50 18.36 -6.89
CA GLY A 179 -18.03 19.72 -6.71
C GLY A 179 -17.06 20.69 -6.03
N PHE A 180 -15.76 20.38 -6.01
CA PHE A 180 -14.73 21.29 -5.50
C PHE A 180 -14.42 22.38 -6.51
N ASP A 181 -14.27 23.60 -5.99
CA ASP A 181 -13.94 24.77 -6.77
C ASP A 181 -12.48 24.80 -7.24
N ASP A 182 -12.18 25.64 -8.23
CA ASP A 182 -10.87 25.68 -8.89
C ASP A 182 -9.71 25.92 -7.90
N ALA A 183 -9.91 26.81 -6.92
CA ALA A 183 -8.86 27.11 -5.95
C ALA A 183 -8.65 25.95 -4.95
N SER A 184 -9.73 25.35 -4.46
CA SER A 184 -9.67 24.16 -3.61
C SER A 184 -9.00 22.98 -4.32
N ARG A 185 -9.30 22.77 -5.62
CA ARG A 185 -8.66 21.72 -6.43
C ARG A 185 -7.16 21.99 -6.60
N ALA A 186 -6.79 23.22 -6.96
CA ALA A 186 -5.39 23.61 -7.09
C ALA A 186 -4.59 23.35 -5.80
N ALA A 187 -5.14 23.70 -4.63
CA ALA A 187 -4.48 23.46 -3.34
C ALA A 187 -4.32 21.96 -3.01
N MET A 188 -5.32 21.14 -3.35
CA MET A 188 -5.23 19.67 -3.16
C MET A 188 -4.26 19.01 -4.14
N ILE A 189 -4.17 19.53 -5.38
CA ILE A 189 -3.19 19.09 -6.38
C ILE A 189 -1.77 19.43 -5.91
N GLU A 190 -1.53 20.66 -5.47
CA GLU A 190 -0.24 21.10 -4.91
C GLU A 190 0.19 20.18 -3.75
N LEU A 191 -0.73 19.87 -2.83
CA LEU A 191 -0.47 18.93 -1.72
C LEU A 191 -0.09 17.53 -2.21
N LEU A 192 -0.73 17.04 -3.28
CA LEU A 192 -0.43 15.72 -3.86
C LEU A 192 0.91 15.71 -4.60
N GLU A 193 1.23 16.77 -5.33
CA GLU A 193 2.54 16.94 -6.01
C GLU A 193 3.70 16.94 -5.02
N ILE A 194 3.55 17.61 -3.87
CA ILE A 194 4.55 17.58 -2.78
C ILE A 194 4.80 16.12 -2.34
N ARG A 195 3.73 15.34 -2.13
CA ARG A 195 3.86 13.92 -1.76
C ARG A 195 4.54 13.09 -2.84
N ILE A 196 4.23 13.32 -4.11
CA ILE A 196 4.88 12.65 -5.24
C ILE A 196 6.38 12.96 -5.30
N ALA A 197 6.75 14.20 -5.03
CA ALA A 197 8.15 14.62 -4.97
C ALA A 197 8.88 13.97 -3.78
N ASP A 198 8.24 13.90 -2.61
CA ASP A 198 8.77 13.19 -1.44
C ASP A 198 8.94 11.68 -1.73
N ASP A 199 7.97 11.03 -2.38
CA ASP A 199 8.06 9.62 -2.80
C ASP A 199 9.19 9.38 -3.80
N THR A 200 9.42 10.33 -4.70
CA THR A 200 10.51 10.25 -5.68
C THR A 200 11.86 10.38 -4.99
N THR A 201 11.99 11.33 -4.07
CA THR A 201 13.19 11.49 -3.23
C THR A 201 13.44 10.21 -2.42
N ALA A 202 12.40 9.65 -1.79
CA ALA A 202 12.47 8.40 -1.06
C ALA A 202 13.00 7.26 -1.94
N ARG A 203 12.44 7.10 -3.14
CA ARG A 203 12.89 6.08 -4.10
C ARG A 203 14.36 6.25 -4.51
N GLU A 204 14.79 7.48 -4.76
CA GLU A 204 16.18 7.78 -5.11
C GLU A 204 17.12 7.47 -3.95
N GLU A 205 16.75 7.85 -2.72
CA GLU A 205 17.50 7.52 -1.52
C GLU A 205 17.55 6.01 -1.27
N ARG A 206 16.44 5.28 -1.50
CA ARG A 206 16.40 3.82 -1.47
C ARG A 206 17.35 3.21 -2.46
N ALA A 207 17.33 3.67 -3.71
CA ALA A 207 18.21 3.17 -4.77
C ALA A 207 19.69 3.45 -4.44
N ALA A 208 20.00 4.66 -3.98
CA ALA A 208 21.35 5.04 -3.56
C ALA A 208 21.83 4.22 -2.36
N ALA A 209 20.94 3.95 -1.39
CA ALA A 209 21.28 3.17 -0.22
C ALA A 209 21.41 1.66 -0.53
N ALA A 210 20.55 1.12 -1.40
CA ALA A 210 20.69 -0.24 -1.91
C ALA A 210 22.07 -0.45 -2.59
N ALA A 211 22.58 0.56 -3.29
CA ALA A 211 23.93 0.53 -3.87
C ALA A 211 25.05 0.65 -2.82
N ARG A 212 24.79 1.28 -1.66
CA ARG A 212 25.76 1.48 -0.56
C ARG A 212 25.77 0.36 0.47
N LEU A 213 24.71 -0.44 0.54
CA LEU A 213 24.58 -1.57 1.45
C LEU A 213 25.76 -2.54 1.26
N ARG A 214 26.73 -2.45 2.17
CA ARG A 214 27.98 -3.25 2.19
C ARG A 214 27.88 -4.49 3.07
N ALA A 215 26.75 -4.73 3.73
CA ALA A 215 26.59 -5.82 4.68
C ALA A 215 26.07 -7.11 4.00
N LYS A 216 26.76 -8.23 4.26
CA LYS A 216 26.23 -9.58 4.03
C LYS A 216 25.06 -9.79 5.01
N GLY A 217 23.82 -9.79 4.52
CA GLY A 217 22.65 -9.95 5.37
C GLY A 217 21.35 -9.60 4.67
N ILE A 218 20.57 -8.72 5.31
CA ILE A 218 19.20 -8.36 4.93
C ILE A 218 19.23 -7.06 4.10
N SER A 219 18.62 -7.08 2.91
CA SER A 219 18.43 -5.90 2.07
C SER A 219 17.39 -4.94 2.67
N LEU A 220 17.44 -3.65 2.29
CA LEU A 220 16.45 -2.66 2.73
C LEU A 220 15.02 -3.10 2.45
N GLU A 221 14.78 -3.69 1.28
CA GLU A 221 13.46 -4.17 0.89
C GLU A 221 12.99 -5.34 1.77
N GLN A 222 13.89 -6.29 2.09
CA GLN A 222 13.57 -7.37 3.02
C GLN A 222 13.26 -6.84 4.43
N ALA A 223 13.98 -5.81 4.89
CA ALA A 223 13.72 -5.17 6.17
C ALA A 223 12.36 -4.45 6.20
N ARG A 224 12.02 -3.68 5.16
CA ARG A 224 10.71 -3.04 5.01
C ARG A 224 9.59 -4.07 5.00
N ARG A 225 9.74 -5.11 4.18
CA ARG A 225 8.76 -6.18 4.07
C ARG A 225 8.54 -6.92 5.38
N ALA A 226 9.59 -7.16 6.16
CA ALA A 226 9.45 -7.76 7.49
C ALA A 226 8.54 -6.94 8.42
N VAL A 227 8.54 -5.61 8.29
CA VAL A 227 7.60 -4.76 9.04
C VAL A 227 6.19 -4.79 8.44
N LEU A 228 6.07 -4.73 7.11
CA LEU A 228 4.75 -4.82 6.44
C LEU A 228 3.99 -6.11 6.79
N LEU A 229 4.72 -7.21 6.94
CA LEU A 229 4.17 -8.50 7.35
C LEU A 229 3.98 -8.65 8.88
N GLY A 230 4.35 -7.63 9.66
CA GLY A 230 4.24 -7.65 11.13
C GLY A 230 5.24 -8.57 11.83
N ILE A 231 6.29 -9.03 11.14
CA ILE A 231 7.36 -9.87 11.70
C ILE A 231 8.30 -9.03 12.58
N ARG A 232 8.51 -7.78 12.21
CA ARG A 232 9.27 -6.77 12.95
C ARG A 232 8.42 -5.53 13.16
N ASP A 233 8.76 -4.73 14.16
CA ASP A 233 8.12 -3.45 14.41
C ASP A 233 8.88 -2.30 13.72
N GLU A 234 8.26 -1.13 13.72
CA GLU A 234 8.83 0.08 13.13
C GLU A 234 10.15 0.50 13.83
N ALA A 235 10.24 0.33 15.15
CA ALA A 235 11.43 0.66 15.93
C ALA A 235 12.65 -0.20 15.55
N TRP A 236 12.43 -1.48 15.22
CA TRP A 236 13.47 -2.34 14.66
C TRP A 236 13.95 -1.82 13.31
N PHE A 237 13.05 -1.36 12.44
CA PHE A 237 13.42 -0.81 11.14
C PHE A 237 14.18 0.51 11.25
N GLU A 238 13.77 1.40 12.14
CA GLU A 238 14.52 2.63 12.46
C GLU A 238 15.96 2.29 12.88
N ARG A 239 16.14 1.32 13.80
CA ARG A 239 17.47 0.85 14.20
C ARG A 239 18.25 0.23 13.05
N PHE A 240 17.59 -0.56 12.20
CA PHE A 240 18.20 -1.14 11.01
C PHE A 240 18.73 -0.04 10.08
N LEU A 241 17.96 1.02 9.81
CA LEU A 241 18.42 2.14 8.99
C LEU A 241 19.61 2.87 9.64
N PHE A 242 19.59 3.07 10.95
CA PHE A 242 20.70 3.65 11.69
C PHE A 242 21.97 2.78 11.55
N ASP A 243 21.88 1.48 11.79
CA ASP A 243 23.01 0.54 11.72
C ASP A 243 23.58 0.43 10.30
N GLN A 244 22.75 0.62 9.27
CA GLN A 244 23.17 0.67 7.87
C GLN A 244 23.74 2.03 7.43
N GLY A 245 23.82 3.01 8.35
CA GLY A 245 24.44 4.31 8.10
C GLY A 245 23.60 5.26 7.25
N PHE A 246 22.27 5.10 7.25
CA PHE A 246 21.37 6.05 6.60
C PHE A 246 21.42 7.40 7.36
N THR A 247 21.33 8.50 6.62
CA THR A 247 21.23 9.84 7.22
C THR A 247 19.89 9.99 7.92
N THR A 248 19.79 10.89 8.91
CA THR A 248 18.52 11.17 9.61
C THR A 248 17.40 11.57 8.65
N ASP A 249 17.72 12.31 7.59
CA ASP A 249 16.75 12.72 6.57
C ASP A 249 16.20 11.51 5.80
N ALA A 250 17.10 10.63 5.35
CA ALA A 250 16.68 9.40 4.68
C ALA A 250 15.90 8.49 5.62
N GLN A 251 16.28 8.42 6.89
CA GLN A 251 15.52 7.68 7.90
C GLN A 251 14.09 8.21 8.03
N ALA A 252 13.91 9.53 8.16
CA ALA A 252 12.59 10.14 8.30
C ALA A 252 11.69 9.86 7.09
N VAL A 253 12.25 9.99 5.87
CA VAL A 253 11.55 9.72 4.62
C VAL A 253 11.15 8.23 4.52
N LEU A 254 12.07 7.30 4.77
CA LEU A 254 11.81 5.86 4.69
C LEU A 254 10.84 5.36 5.76
N ILE A 255 10.89 5.91 6.97
CA ILE A 255 9.96 5.59 8.05
C ILE A 255 8.57 6.14 7.75
N GLY A 256 8.48 7.36 7.20
CA GLY A 256 7.21 7.94 6.75
C GLY A 256 6.53 7.07 5.69
N GLU A 257 7.27 6.65 4.66
CA GLU A 257 6.78 5.74 3.61
C GLU A 257 6.33 4.40 4.22
N LEU A 258 7.15 3.80 5.10
CA LEU A 258 6.80 2.54 5.75
C LEU A 258 5.52 2.64 6.59
N ARG A 259 5.31 3.74 7.32
CA ARG A 259 4.09 3.95 8.12
C ARG A 259 2.84 4.01 7.25
N ASP A 260 2.92 4.72 6.13
CA ASP A 260 1.82 4.80 5.16
C ASP A 260 1.48 3.39 4.62
N ASP A 261 2.50 2.63 4.22
CA ASP A 261 2.29 1.27 3.70
C ASP A 261 1.75 0.31 4.78
N VAL A 262 2.25 0.40 6.03
CA VAL A 262 1.78 -0.43 7.15
C VAL A 262 0.31 -0.13 7.41
N ALA A 263 -0.08 1.15 7.41
CA ALA A 263 -1.48 1.54 7.56
C ALA A 263 -2.35 1.02 6.41
N GLU A 264 -1.86 1.07 5.17
CA GLU A 264 -2.56 0.52 3.99
C GLU A 264 -2.71 -1.00 4.08
N ALA A 265 -1.64 -1.72 4.44
CA ALA A 265 -1.65 -3.16 4.63
C ALA A 265 -2.57 -3.58 5.79
N ASP A 266 -2.58 -2.84 6.90
CA ASP A 266 -3.48 -3.07 8.02
C ASP A 266 -4.94 -2.83 7.65
N ALA A 267 -5.24 -1.77 6.88
CA ALA A 267 -6.58 -1.53 6.38
C ALA A 267 -7.04 -2.66 5.45
N ALA A 268 -6.18 -3.15 4.56
CA ALA A 268 -6.47 -4.31 3.71
C ALA A 268 -6.75 -5.57 4.55
N ARG A 269 -5.89 -5.86 5.54
CA ARG A 269 -6.09 -6.97 6.49
C ARG A 269 -7.41 -6.85 7.24
N GLN A 270 -7.74 -5.67 7.75
CA GLN A 270 -9.00 -5.43 8.47
C GLN A 270 -10.22 -5.63 7.57
N ARG A 271 -10.19 -5.14 6.32
CA ARG A 271 -11.26 -5.37 5.34
C ARG A 271 -11.50 -6.87 5.11
N ARG A 272 -10.43 -7.65 4.96
CA ARG A 272 -10.53 -9.12 4.83
C ARG A 272 -11.08 -9.78 6.09
N ALA A 273 -10.74 -9.27 7.27
CA ALA A 273 -11.18 -9.84 8.54
C ALA A 273 -12.65 -9.51 8.89
N THR A 274 -13.17 -8.37 8.40
CA THR A 274 -14.55 -7.92 8.65
C THR A 274 -15.52 -8.31 7.54
N GLU A 275 -15.03 -8.91 6.45
CA GLU A 275 -15.88 -9.39 5.37
C GLU A 275 -16.93 -10.37 5.93
N PRO A 276 -18.23 -10.14 5.64
CA PRO A 276 -19.27 -11.04 6.10
C PRO A 276 -19.01 -12.45 5.56
N ALA A 277 -19.38 -13.47 6.35
CA ALA A 277 -19.32 -14.85 5.89
C ALA A 277 -20.02 -14.97 4.52
N PRO A 278 -19.46 -15.73 3.58
CA PRO A 278 -20.01 -15.81 2.24
C PRO A 278 -21.47 -16.27 2.28
N THR A 279 -22.31 -15.62 1.46
CA THR A 279 -23.74 -15.96 1.37
C THR A 279 -23.96 -17.35 0.78
N ASP A 280 -23.06 -17.78 -0.12
CA ASP A 280 -23.03 -19.17 -0.55
C ASP A 280 -22.29 -19.99 0.52
N ALA A 281 -23.02 -20.88 1.19
CA ALA A 281 -22.46 -21.86 2.11
C ALA A 281 -21.43 -22.79 1.44
N ARG A 282 -21.35 -22.78 0.10
CA ARG A 282 -20.30 -23.44 -0.66
C ARG A 282 -18.95 -22.75 -0.56
N ALA A 283 -18.95 -21.43 -0.52
CA ALA A 283 -17.74 -20.65 -0.74
C ALA A 283 -16.82 -20.59 0.50
N LEU A 284 -15.50 -20.67 0.28
CA LEU A 284 -14.49 -20.49 1.31
C LEU A 284 -14.42 -19.03 1.81
N PRO A 285 -14.11 -18.80 3.10
CA PRO A 285 -13.78 -17.48 3.60
C PRO A 285 -12.59 -16.89 2.84
N LEU A 286 -12.63 -15.59 2.50
CA LEU A 286 -11.59 -14.96 1.71
C LEU A 286 -10.20 -15.04 2.38
N ALA A 287 -10.14 -14.98 3.71
CA ALA A 287 -8.90 -15.18 4.45
C ALA A 287 -8.26 -16.56 4.20
N THR A 288 -9.07 -17.61 4.02
CA THR A 288 -8.60 -18.96 3.66
C THR A 288 -8.10 -18.98 2.22
N VAL A 289 -8.83 -18.36 1.28
CA VAL A 289 -8.44 -18.28 -0.14
C VAL A 289 -7.14 -17.50 -0.30
N HIS A 290 -7.00 -16.35 0.37
CA HIS A 290 -5.78 -15.54 0.41
C HIS A 290 -4.59 -16.35 0.93
N LYS A 291 -4.76 -17.05 2.07
CA LYS A 291 -3.73 -17.91 2.65
C LYS A 291 -3.34 -19.06 1.72
N ALA A 292 -4.31 -19.66 1.02
CA ALA A 292 -4.04 -20.68 0.00
C ALA A 292 -3.23 -20.12 -1.17
N ALA A 293 -3.56 -18.92 -1.67
CA ALA A 293 -2.82 -18.27 -2.75
C ALA A 293 -1.38 -17.96 -2.32
N ARG A 294 -1.21 -17.46 -1.09
CA ARG A 294 0.09 -17.12 -0.51
C ARG A 294 1.04 -18.33 -0.43
N LEU A 295 0.47 -19.49 -0.13
CA LEU A 295 1.22 -20.75 -0.04
C LEU A 295 1.50 -21.39 -1.42
N GLY A 296 0.91 -20.85 -2.49
CA GLY A 296 0.96 -21.37 -3.85
C GLY A 296 0.02 -22.55 -4.10
N LEU A 297 -1.00 -22.74 -3.26
CA LEU A 297 -1.99 -23.83 -3.41
C LEU A 297 -3.08 -23.50 -4.45
N ILE A 298 -3.34 -22.22 -4.68
CA ILE A 298 -4.17 -21.70 -5.77
C ILE A 298 -3.40 -20.61 -6.50
N SER A 299 -3.81 -20.27 -7.74
CA SER A 299 -3.12 -19.23 -8.48
C SER A 299 -3.50 -17.81 -8.02
N VAL A 300 -2.63 -16.83 -8.26
CA VAL A 300 -2.94 -15.40 -8.04
C VAL A 300 -4.12 -14.96 -8.91
N ALA A 301 -4.28 -15.54 -10.10
CA ALA A 301 -5.41 -15.25 -10.98
C ALA A 301 -6.74 -15.73 -10.39
N ASP A 302 -6.77 -16.92 -9.79
CA ASP A 302 -7.96 -17.45 -9.09
C ASP A 302 -8.31 -16.58 -7.88
N TYR A 303 -7.30 -16.10 -7.15
CA TYR A 303 -7.50 -15.18 -6.05
C TYR A 303 -8.06 -13.82 -6.51
N ARG A 304 -7.52 -13.24 -7.58
CA ARG A 304 -8.06 -12.02 -8.20
C ARG A 304 -9.54 -12.21 -8.59
N ALA A 305 -9.85 -13.29 -9.31
CA ALA A 305 -11.23 -13.59 -9.72
C ALA A 305 -12.16 -13.80 -8.51
N ARG A 306 -11.64 -14.34 -7.39
CA ARG A 306 -12.39 -14.45 -6.14
C ARG A 306 -12.74 -13.08 -5.56
N LEU A 307 -11.78 -12.16 -5.49
CA LEU A 307 -12.01 -10.80 -4.98
C LEU A 307 -13.02 -10.04 -5.85
N GLU A 308 -12.95 -10.18 -7.18
CA GLU A 308 -13.93 -9.60 -8.12
C GLU A 308 -15.35 -10.09 -7.83
N ARG A 309 -15.54 -11.39 -7.63
CA ARG A 309 -16.84 -11.98 -7.28
C ARG A 309 -17.35 -11.56 -5.91
N ALA A 310 -16.44 -11.30 -4.96
CA ALA A 310 -16.77 -10.77 -3.64
C ALA A 310 -17.13 -9.26 -3.69
N GLY A 311 -17.06 -8.62 -4.86
CA GLY A 311 -17.46 -7.23 -5.04
C GLY A 311 -16.40 -6.22 -4.59
N TYR A 312 -15.14 -6.65 -4.47
CA TYR A 312 -14.03 -5.73 -4.25
C TYR A 312 -13.86 -4.84 -5.48
N SER A 313 -13.51 -3.57 -5.26
CA SER A 313 -13.22 -2.66 -6.36
C SER A 313 -11.95 -3.11 -7.12
N ALA A 314 -11.83 -2.77 -8.41
CA ALA A 314 -10.67 -3.12 -9.22
C ALA A 314 -9.36 -2.67 -8.56
N GLU A 315 -9.39 -1.48 -8.00
CA GLU A 315 -8.26 -0.96 -7.27
C GLU A 315 -7.96 -1.84 -6.04
N ASP A 316 -8.97 -2.30 -5.27
CA ASP A 316 -8.74 -3.03 -3.98
C ASP A 316 -8.07 -4.35 -4.28
N ILE A 317 -8.47 -4.93 -5.41
CA ILE A 317 -7.90 -6.14 -5.94
C ILE A 317 -6.43 -5.94 -6.31
N ASP A 318 -6.09 -4.85 -6.99
CA ASP A 318 -4.69 -4.55 -7.34
C ASP A 318 -3.83 -4.42 -6.07
N LEU A 319 -4.30 -3.67 -5.07
CA LEU A 319 -3.59 -3.52 -3.80
C LEU A 319 -3.42 -4.85 -3.06
N ASP A 320 -4.50 -5.65 -2.97
CA ASP A 320 -4.46 -6.91 -2.24
C ASP A 320 -3.58 -7.95 -2.96
N VAL A 321 -3.59 -7.96 -4.29
CA VAL A 321 -2.70 -8.77 -5.12
C VAL A 321 -1.25 -8.35 -4.97
N ASP A 322 -0.94 -7.05 -4.93
CA ASP A 322 0.43 -6.57 -4.70
C ASP A 322 0.95 -7.03 -3.32
N LEU A 323 0.13 -6.92 -2.28
CA LEU A 323 0.46 -7.42 -0.94
C LEU A 323 0.66 -8.95 -0.95
N LEU A 324 -0.22 -9.68 -1.61
CA LEU A 324 -0.11 -11.13 -1.76
C LEU A 324 1.20 -11.52 -2.47
N LEU A 325 1.61 -10.80 -3.51
CA LEU A 325 2.86 -11.09 -4.22
C LEU A 325 4.10 -10.88 -3.33
N LEU A 326 4.08 -9.86 -2.47
CA LEU A 326 5.13 -9.67 -1.46
C LEU A 326 5.17 -10.83 -0.46
N GLU A 327 4.02 -11.27 0.02
CA GLU A 327 3.90 -12.40 0.93
C GLU A 327 4.35 -13.73 0.29
N ILE A 328 3.99 -13.97 -0.98
CA ILE A 328 4.46 -15.14 -1.77
C ILE A 328 5.99 -15.11 -1.87
N ALA A 329 6.59 -13.95 -2.18
CA ALA A 329 8.03 -13.82 -2.29
C ALA A 329 8.75 -14.20 -0.97
N ASP A 330 8.15 -13.90 0.19
CA ASP A 330 8.70 -14.26 1.49
C ASP A 330 8.57 -15.74 1.82
N VAL A 331 7.41 -16.35 1.51
CA VAL A 331 7.26 -17.81 1.60
C VAL A 331 8.31 -18.51 0.73
N GLN A 332 8.54 -18.03 -0.49
CA GLN A 332 9.55 -18.59 -1.39
C GLN A 332 10.98 -18.36 -0.89
N ALA A 333 11.30 -17.19 -0.35
CA ALA A 333 12.60 -16.91 0.24
C ALA A 333 12.87 -17.82 1.46
N ALA A 334 11.86 -18.05 2.30
CA ALA A 334 11.95 -18.98 3.42
C ALA A 334 12.21 -20.42 2.94
N ARG A 335 11.45 -20.89 1.93
CA ARG A 335 11.65 -22.22 1.32
C ARG A 335 13.04 -22.37 0.70
N GLN A 336 13.52 -21.38 -0.05
CA GLN A 336 14.86 -21.40 -0.65
C GLN A 336 15.97 -21.41 0.42
N ALA A 337 15.81 -20.64 1.49
CA ALA A 337 16.74 -20.69 2.62
C ALA A 337 16.76 -22.08 3.26
N ALA A 338 15.61 -22.75 3.33
CA ALA A 338 15.53 -24.13 3.78
C ALA A 338 16.26 -25.10 2.85
N ASP A 339 16.02 -25.01 1.55
CA ASP A 339 16.67 -25.91 0.57
C ASP A 339 18.20 -25.75 0.57
N GLN A 340 18.69 -24.51 0.74
CA GLN A 340 20.13 -24.22 0.83
C GLN A 340 20.76 -24.83 2.08
N ALA A 341 20.13 -24.64 3.25
CA ALA A 341 20.64 -25.19 4.50
C ALA A 341 20.47 -26.72 4.56
N GLU A 342 19.42 -27.27 3.94
CA GLU A 342 19.24 -28.72 3.80
C GLU A 342 20.33 -29.34 2.91
N THR A 343 20.69 -28.70 1.79
CA THR A 343 21.79 -29.17 0.93
C THR A 343 23.11 -29.26 1.69
N ALA A 344 23.36 -28.34 2.63
CA ALA A 344 24.52 -28.38 3.52
C ALA A 344 24.45 -29.50 4.58
N ALA A 345 23.25 -30.02 4.87
CA ALA A 345 22.99 -30.93 5.99
C ALA A 345 22.55 -32.36 5.60
N ARG A 346 22.44 -32.69 4.30
CA ARG A 346 22.00 -33.98 3.73
C ARG A 346 22.70 -35.24 4.28
N ALA A 347 23.82 -35.12 4.99
CA ALA A 347 24.51 -36.26 5.62
C ALA A 347 23.88 -36.76 6.94
N ARG A 348 22.81 -36.14 7.47
CA ARG A 348 22.39 -36.32 8.89
C ARG A 348 20.98 -36.86 9.14
N GLY A 349 20.35 -37.59 8.22
CA GLY A 349 19.03 -38.22 8.44
C GLY A 349 17.88 -37.51 7.73
N LEU A 350 16.66 -37.55 8.31
CA LEU A 350 15.45 -36.99 7.67
C LEU A 350 15.62 -35.50 7.35
N SER A 351 15.17 -35.14 6.16
CA SER A 351 15.21 -33.79 5.63
C SER A 351 14.07 -32.93 6.19
N LEU A 352 14.17 -31.60 6.15
CA LEU A 352 13.08 -30.75 6.63
C LEU A 352 11.85 -30.92 5.75
N GLU A 353 12.04 -31.08 4.45
CA GLU A 353 10.94 -31.35 3.52
C GLU A 353 10.21 -32.66 3.85
N GLN A 354 10.94 -33.73 4.17
CA GLN A 354 10.37 -35.00 4.62
C GLN A 354 9.61 -34.84 5.94
N LEU A 355 10.17 -34.08 6.88
CA LEU A 355 9.55 -33.84 8.18
C LEU A 355 8.32 -32.93 8.05
N ALA A 356 8.33 -31.92 7.18
CA ALA A 356 7.17 -31.09 6.86
C ALA A 356 6.03 -31.92 6.28
N ARG A 357 6.34 -32.85 5.36
CA ARG A 357 5.34 -33.82 4.85
C ARG A 357 4.78 -34.68 5.98
N ALA A 358 5.63 -35.21 6.85
CA ALA A 358 5.18 -35.99 8.01
C ALA A 358 4.31 -35.16 8.97
N VAL A 359 4.63 -33.88 9.18
CA VAL A 359 3.80 -32.97 9.97
C VAL A 359 2.43 -32.76 9.30
N LYS A 360 2.40 -32.48 7.99
CA LYS A 360 1.15 -32.27 7.22
C LYS A 360 0.22 -33.49 7.18
N SER A 361 0.80 -34.69 7.25
CA SER A 361 0.07 -35.94 7.35
C SER A 361 -0.25 -36.37 8.80
N GLY A 362 0.13 -35.59 9.81
CA GLY A 362 -0.10 -35.89 11.23
C GLY A 362 0.83 -36.95 11.85
N ASN A 363 1.90 -37.34 11.15
CA ASN A 363 2.89 -38.32 11.61
C ASN A 363 4.05 -37.70 12.42
N ALA A 364 4.17 -36.38 12.43
CA ALA A 364 5.16 -35.62 13.21
C ALA A 364 4.56 -34.33 13.77
N THR A 365 5.25 -33.68 14.71
CA THR A 365 4.80 -32.42 15.34
C THR A 365 5.59 -31.21 14.83
N LEU A 366 5.02 -30.01 14.95
CA LEU A 366 5.72 -28.75 14.68
C LEU A 366 6.97 -28.58 15.58
N ASP A 367 6.91 -29.07 16.82
CA ASP A 367 8.07 -29.04 17.72
C ASP A 367 9.20 -29.96 17.23
N ALA A 368 8.88 -31.13 16.67
CA ALA A 368 9.88 -31.98 16.03
C ALA A 368 10.52 -31.29 14.82
N TYR A 369 9.70 -30.59 14.01
CA TYR A 369 10.19 -29.77 12.90
C TYR A 369 11.12 -28.64 13.36
N ARG A 370 10.74 -27.90 14.40
CA ARG A 370 11.55 -26.81 14.98
C ARG A 370 12.87 -27.33 15.55
N ALA A 371 12.83 -28.43 16.30
CA ALA A 371 14.02 -29.07 16.85
C ALA A 371 14.96 -29.51 15.73
N ARG A 372 14.41 -30.09 14.67
CA ARG A 372 15.19 -30.51 13.51
C ARG A 372 15.83 -29.31 12.78
N ALA A 373 15.10 -28.22 12.59
CA ALA A 373 15.68 -27.00 12.01
C ALA A 373 16.85 -26.47 12.86
N ALA A 374 16.73 -26.47 14.19
CA ALA A 374 17.83 -26.09 15.07
C ALA A 374 19.06 -27.02 14.93
N GLU A 375 18.86 -28.35 14.87
CA GLU A 375 19.94 -29.32 14.66
C GLU A 375 20.69 -29.14 13.33
N LEU A 376 19.98 -28.67 12.30
CA LEU A 376 20.54 -28.40 10.98
C LEU A 376 21.25 -27.02 10.92
N GLY A 377 21.27 -26.28 12.03
CA GLY A 377 22.03 -25.03 12.16
C GLY A 377 21.27 -23.78 11.71
N TYR A 378 19.94 -23.85 11.59
CA TYR A 378 19.14 -22.66 11.29
C TYR A 378 19.17 -21.70 12.46
N THR A 379 19.20 -20.39 12.17
CA THR A 379 19.02 -19.39 13.22
C THR A 379 17.61 -19.49 13.82
N PRO A 380 17.41 -19.05 15.07
CA PRO A 380 16.08 -19.02 15.68
C PRO A 380 15.02 -18.33 14.82
N GLU A 381 15.39 -17.22 14.17
CA GLU A 381 14.50 -16.44 13.30
C GLU A 381 14.11 -17.23 12.04
N ALA A 382 15.09 -17.86 11.37
CA ALA A 382 14.83 -18.67 10.19
C ALA A 382 13.97 -19.90 10.51
N SER A 383 14.25 -20.57 11.63
CA SER A 383 13.45 -21.69 12.13
C SER A 383 12.01 -21.26 12.45
N GLN A 384 11.84 -20.11 13.11
CA GLN A 384 10.51 -19.55 13.40
C GLN A 384 9.73 -19.23 12.12
N ALA A 385 10.37 -18.64 11.10
CA ALA A 385 9.73 -18.36 9.82
C ALA A 385 9.24 -19.64 9.13
N LEU A 386 10.07 -20.69 9.10
CA LEU A 386 9.69 -21.98 8.51
C LEU A 386 8.54 -22.66 9.26
N VAL A 387 8.58 -22.62 10.58
CA VAL A 387 7.50 -23.16 11.42
C VAL A 387 6.20 -22.41 11.17
N ALA A 388 6.24 -21.08 11.07
CA ALA A 388 5.06 -20.27 10.76
C ALA A 388 4.45 -20.63 9.40
N VAL A 389 5.28 -20.77 8.36
CA VAL A 389 4.83 -21.23 7.03
C VAL A 389 4.17 -22.61 7.12
N LEU A 390 4.78 -23.56 7.85
CA LEU A 390 4.23 -24.92 7.99
C LEU A 390 2.93 -24.95 8.80
N GLU A 391 2.83 -24.16 9.87
CA GLU A 391 1.60 -23.98 10.65
C GLU A 391 0.48 -23.38 9.79
N ASP A 392 0.83 -22.46 8.90
CA ASP A 392 -0.07 -21.89 7.94
C ASP A 392 -0.55 -22.91 6.90
N GLU A 393 0.34 -23.73 6.36
CA GLU A 393 -0.04 -24.86 5.49
C GLU A 393 -1.00 -25.81 6.21
N LEU A 394 -0.67 -26.22 7.44
CA LEU A 394 -1.50 -27.13 8.25
C LEU A 394 -2.91 -26.58 8.47
N THR A 395 -3.02 -25.32 8.86
CA THR A 395 -4.31 -24.67 9.11
C THR A 395 -5.16 -24.64 7.84
N THR A 396 -4.54 -24.32 6.70
CA THR A 396 -5.22 -24.24 5.40
C THR A 396 -5.70 -25.62 4.94
N LEU A 397 -4.85 -26.65 5.06
CA LEU A 397 -5.21 -28.03 4.73
C LEU A 397 -6.29 -28.57 5.67
N THR A 398 -6.26 -28.22 6.95
CA THR A 398 -7.30 -28.60 7.91
C THR A 398 -8.65 -27.96 7.56
N ALA A 399 -8.65 -26.68 7.19
CA ALA A 399 -9.85 -26.00 6.72
C ALA A 399 -10.40 -26.66 5.44
N ALA A 400 -9.53 -26.99 4.48
CA ALA A 400 -9.91 -27.70 3.26
C ALA A 400 -10.50 -29.09 3.54
N ARG A 401 -9.92 -29.86 4.48
CA ARG A 401 -10.46 -31.16 4.90
C ARG A 401 -11.83 -31.04 5.58
N ALA A 402 -11.97 -30.09 6.51
CA ALA A 402 -13.24 -29.83 7.18
C ALA A 402 -14.32 -29.42 6.16
N ARG A 403 -13.93 -28.61 5.17
CA ARG A 403 -14.78 -28.21 4.04
C ARG A 403 -15.22 -29.41 3.22
N ARG A 404 -14.28 -30.26 2.79
CA ARG A 404 -14.58 -31.50 2.06
C ARG A 404 -15.56 -32.38 2.83
N ALA A 405 -15.33 -32.59 4.13
CA ALA A 405 -16.21 -33.41 4.96
C ALA A 405 -17.63 -32.83 5.07
N ALA A 406 -17.77 -31.50 5.20
CA ALA A 406 -19.08 -30.85 5.20
C ALA A 406 -19.81 -31.01 3.85
N LEU A 407 -19.07 -30.96 2.74
CA LEU A 407 -19.61 -31.17 1.40
C LEU A 407 -20.07 -32.62 1.19
N ASP A 408 -19.28 -33.59 1.63
CA ASP A 408 -19.66 -35.01 1.60
C ASP A 408 -20.95 -35.27 2.40
N GLN A 409 -21.12 -34.60 3.55
CA GLN A 409 -22.35 -34.70 4.36
C GLN A 409 -23.56 -34.04 3.68
N ALA A 410 -23.34 -32.98 2.90
CA ALA A 410 -24.40 -32.25 2.20
C ALA A 410 -24.85 -32.95 0.89
N ALA A 411 -23.98 -33.76 0.28
CA ALA A 411 -24.27 -34.54 -0.92
C ALA A 411 -25.21 -35.74 -0.60
N GLY A 412 -26.46 -35.44 -0.25
CA GLY A 412 -27.50 -36.46 -0.04
C GLY A 412 -28.04 -36.99 -1.37
N GLY A 413 -27.38 -37.99 -1.97
CA GLY A 413 -27.81 -38.55 -3.27
C GLY A 413 -27.02 -39.77 -3.77
N THR A 414 -27.53 -40.40 -4.83
CA THR A 414 -27.04 -41.64 -5.49
C THR A 414 -25.74 -41.51 -6.28
N ASP A 415 -25.20 -40.31 -6.41
CA ASP A 415 -23.94 -40.04 -7.12
C ASP A 415 -22.74 -40.29 -6.21
N LEU A 416 -21.56 -40.48 -6.79
CA LEU A 416 -20.33 -40.68 -6.02
C LEU A 416 -20.08 -39.48 -5.11
N THR A 417 -19.79 -39.72 -3.83
CA THR A 417 -19.36 -38.66 -2.90
C THR A 417 -17.97 -38.14 -3.31
N LEU A 418 -17.57 -36.94 -2.85
CA LEU A 418 -16.23 -36.44 -3.15
C LEU A 418 -15.16 -37.36 -2.58
N GLY A 419 -15.40 -37.91 -1.39
CA GLY A 419 -14.54 -38.95 -0.81
C GLY A 419 -14.38 -40.18 -1.71
N GLN A 420 -15.45 -40.65 -2.36
CA GLN A 420 -15.36 -41.80 -3.28
C GLN A 420 -14.58 -41.49 -4.56
N ILE A 421 -14.71 -40.28 -5.10
CA ILE A 421 -13.94 -39.84 -6.27
C ILE A 421 -12.46 -39.72 -5.88
N GLU A 422 -12.19 -39.13 -4.71
CA GLU A 422 -10.83 -39.01 -4.15
C GLU A 422 -10.17 -40.38 -3.95
N ASP A 423 -10.90 -41.36 -3.40
CA ASP A 423 -10.44 -42.73 -3.27
C ASP A 423 -10.15 -43.37 -4.64
N GLY A 424 -10.95 -43.05 -5.66
CA GLY A 424 -10.70 -43.42 -7.05
C GLY A 424 -9.36 -42.89 -7.57
N VAL A 425 -9.02 -41.63 -7.29
CA VAL A 425 -7.71 -41.06 -7.64
C VAL A 425 -6.58 -41.71 -6.84
N LYS A 426 -6.76 -41.90 -5.53
CA LYS A 426 -5.78 -42.57 -4.65
C LYS A 426 -5.50 -44.01 -5.07
N ALA A 427 -6.49 -44.69 -5.65
CA ALA A 427 -6.36 -46.02 -6.23
C ALA A 427 -5.80 -46.03 -7.67
N GLY A 428 -5.58 -44.86 -8.29
CA GLY A 428 -5.11 -44.72 -9.66
C GLY A 428 -6.17 -45.02 -10.73
N LEU A 429 -7.45 -45.02 -10.37
CA LEU A 429 -8.58 -45.25 -11.28
C LEU A 429 -9.02 -43.96 -12.00
N LEU A 430 -8.76 -42.82 -11.38
CA LEU A 430 -9.04 -41.48 -11.88
C LEU A 430 -7.76 -40.63 -11.82
N THR A 431 -7.67 -39.61 -12.66
CA THR A 431 -6.59 -38.63 -12.60
C THR A 431 -6.93 -37.46 -11.68
N VAL A 432 -5.91 -36.68 -11.31
CA VAL A 432 -6.10 -35.42 -10.57
C VAL A 432 -6.93 -34.42 -11.39
N ASP A 433 -6.77 -34.42 -12.72
CA ASP A 433 -7.55 -33.56 -13.62
C ASP A 433 -9.02 -33.99 -13.67
N ASP A 434 -9.31 -35.30 -13.64
CA ASP A 434 -10.69 -35.81 -13.57
C ASP A 434 -11.37 -35.35 -12.27
N TYR A 435 -10.65 -35.40 -11.15
CA TYR A 435 -11.15 -34.92 -9.86
C TYR A 435 -11.48 -33.42 -9.90
N ARG A 436 -10.60 -32.62 -10.50
CA ARG A 436 -10.84 -31.18 -10.67
C ARG A 436 -12.04 -30.91 -11.56
N ALA A 437 -12.14 -31.57 -12.71
CA ALA A 437 -13.25 -31.40 -13.65
C ALA A 437 -14.58 -31.78 -13.00
N GLU A 438 -14.61 -32.84 -12.18
CA GLU A 438 -15.79 -33.26 -11.44
C GLU A 438 -16.18 -32.24 -10.36
N LEU A 439 -15.21 -31.58 -9.71
CA LEU A 439 -15.50 -30.46 -8.81
C LEU A 439 -16.15 -29.29 -9.58
N GLU A 440 -15.55 -28.87 -10.68
CA GLU A 440 -16.10 -27.77 -11.49
C GLU A 440 -17.51 -28.12 -12.02
N ALA A 441 -17.75 -29.36 -12.44
CA ALA A 441 -19.06 -29.84 -12.90
C ALA A 441 -20.14 -29.83 -11.78
N ARG A 442 -19.73 -30.01 -10.52
CA ARG A 442 -20.60 -29.90 -9.33
C ARG A 442 -20.85 -28.46 -8.90
N GLY A 443 -20.29 -27.49 -9.63
CA GLY A 443 -20.47 -26.06 -9.38
C GLY A 443 -19.61 -25.52 -8.25
N TYR A 444 -18.49 -26.17 -7.95
CA TYR A 444 -17.45 -25.56 -7.12
C TYR A 444 -16.74 -24.46 -7.91
N ASP A 445 -16.41 -23.36 -7.23
CA ASP A 445 -15.65 -22.29 -7.86
C ASP A 445 -14.21 -22.73 -8.15
N ALA A 446 -13.57 -22.08 -9.13
CA ALA A 446 -12.22 -22.45 -9.58
C ALA A 446 -11.17 -22.44 -8.45
N ASP A 447 -11.25 -21.48 -7.53
CA ASP A 447 -10.35 -21.38 -6.37
C ASP A 447 -10.59 -22.51 -5.36
N GLU A 448 -11.84 -22.92 -5.15
CA GLU A 448 -12.17 -24.05 -4.29
C GLU A 448 -11.73 -25.38 -4.90
N ALA A 449 -12.00 -25.56 -6.20
CA ALA A 449 -11.59 -26.73 -6.94
C ALA A 449 -10.06 -26.88 -6.90
N ALA A 450 -9.33 -25.78 -7.09
CA ALA A 450 -7.88 -25.74 -6.98
C ALA A 450 -7.40 -26.11 -5.57
N LEU A 451 -8.01 -25.58 -4.51
CA LEU A 451 -7.61 -25.90 -3.13
C LEU A 451 -7.86 -27.36 -2.77
N LEU A 452 -9.02 -27.92 -3.12
CA LEU A 452 -9.33 -29.33 -2.88
C LEU A 452 -8.40 -30.26 -3.68
N THR A 453 -8.06 -29.85 -4.91
CA THR A 453 -7.07 -30.56 -5.73
C THR A 453 -5.69 -30.54 -5.08
N ALA A 454 -5.24 -29.39 -4.57
CA ALA A 454 -3.96 -29.27 -3.87
C ALA A 454 -3.90 -30.13 -2.59
N LEU A 455 -5.02 -30.24 -1.86
CA LEU A 455 -5.16 -31.16 -0.73
C LEU A 455 -4.97 -32.62 -1.16
N LEU A 456 -5.63 -33.05 -2.26
CA LEU A 456 -5.49 -34.40 -2.79
C LEU A 456 -4.06 -34.71 -3.24
N VAL A 457 -3.41 -33.78 -3.93
CA VAL A 457 -1.99 -33.92 -4.32
C VAL A 457 -1.10 -34.13 -3.09
N ASN A 458 -1.32 -33.35 -2.01
CA ASN A 458 -0.55 -33.52 -0.78
C ASN A 458 -0.76 -34.89 -0.12
N ASP A 459 -2.00 -35.41 -0.13
CA ASP A 459 -2.31 -36.75 0.37
C ASP A 459 -1.63 -37.86 -0.48
N LEU A 460 -1.62 -37.72 -1.82
CA LEU A 460 -0.96 -38.65 -2.73
C LEU A 460 0.56 -38.70 -2.50
N GLU A 461 1.20 -37.54 -2.31
CA GLU A 461 2.62 -37.45 -1.97
C GLU A 461 2.93 -38.15 -0.64
N ALA A 462 2.06 -38.01 0.36
CA ALA A 462 2.21 -38.68 1.65
C ALA A 462 2.10 -40.21 1.51
N ILE A 463 1.16 -40.70 0.70
CA ILE A 463 1.01 -42.14 0.38
C ILE A 463 2.28 -42.67 -0.29
N ALA A 464 2.79 -41.96 -1.31
CA ALA A 464 4.01 -42.34 -2.04
C ALA A 464 5.25 -42.38 -1.13
N ALA A 465 5.38 -41.40 -0.21
CA ALA A 465 6.46 -41.35 0.77
C ALA A 465 6.38 -42.55 1.74
N ASN A 466 5.19 -42.87 2.26
CA ASN A 466 4.99 -44.02 3.15
C ASN A 466 5.26 -45.36 2.47
N ALA A 467 4.90 -45.49 1.18
CA ALA A 467 5.20 -46.69 0.39
C ALA A 467 6.71 -46.87 0.22
N SER A 468 7.44 -45.79 -0.06
CA SER A 468 8.90 -45.80 -0.24
C SER A 468 9.66 -46.10 1.06
N ALA A 469 9.08 -45.78 2.21
CA ALA A 469 9.71 -45.97 3.53
C ALA A 469 9.60 -47.39 4.08
N ARG A 470 8.78 -48.28 3.49
CA ARG A 470 8.68 -49.68 3.92
C ARG A 470 9.84 -50.48 3.30
N PRO A 471 10.87 -50.88 4.07
CA PRO A 471 11.96 -51.68 3.53
C PRO A 471 11.44 -53.07 3.17
N GLY A 472 11.41 -53.40 1.87
CA GLY A 472 11.21 -54.72 1.29
C GLY A 472 10.34 -55.70 2.11
N SER A 473 9.02 -55.60 1.94
CA SER A 473 8.09 -56.70 2.23
C SER A 473 8.35 -57.90 1.32
#